data_AF-A0A351GI36-F1
#
_entry.id   AF-A0A351GI36-F1
#
_cell.length_a   1.000
_cell.length_b   1.000
_cell.length_c   1.000
_cell.angle_alpha   90.00
_cell.angle_beta   90.00
_cell.angle_gamma   90.00
#
_symmetry.space_group_name_H-M   'P 1'
#
loop_
_entity.id
_entity.type
_entity.pdbx_description
1 polymer ?
#
loop_
_entity_poly.entity_id
_entity_poly.type
_entity_poly.pdbx_seq_one_letter_code
_entity_poly.pdbx_strand_id
1 'polypeptide(L)'
;YDRFPAFFQMGYQFEKQYLNEGNVQALFEFIPMITGLDQGLFVPSLTVFNGIRDNKTGLEFAVGPSINIANALYKYQYEDDYYTYAELKEQHPSVEPDDLEKEYKADSRENPRFKSNIVLAAGYSFKSGKLNIPVNVYVVPAKDNLRFGVSFGFNTRR
;
A
#
# COMPACT_ATOMS: atom_id res chain seq x y z
N TYR A 1 -4.94 2.83 21.55
CA TYR A 1 -3.59 2.36 21.13
C TYR A 1 -3.13 3.16 19.92
N ASP A 2 -2.07 3.97 20.07
CA ASP A 2 -1.42 4.72 18.99
C ASP A 2 -0.88 3.74 17.93
N ARG A 3 -1.54 3.68 16.77
CA ARG A 3 -0.99 2.98 15.61
C ARG A 3 0.08 3.86 14.98
N PHE A 4 1.30 3.36 14.89
CA PHE A 4 2.37 4.05 14.19
C PHE A 4 1.92 4.29 12.74
N PRO A 5 1.90 5.54 12.25
CA PRO A 5 1.34 5.88 10.93
C PRO A 5 2.25 5.45 9.77
N ALA A 6 3.20 4.54 10.01
CA ALA A 6 4.02 3.92 8.99
C ALA A 6 3.94 2.40 9.11
N PHE A 7 3.87 1.73 7.96
CA PHE A 7 3.81 0.28 7.87
C PHE A 7 5.01 -0.22 7.08
N PHE A 8 5.55 -1.37 7.46
CA PHE A 8 6.48 -2.07 6.59
C PHE A 8 5.72 -2.86 5.54
N GLN A 9 6.25 -2.80 4.31
CA GLN A 9 5.74 -3.54 3.17
C GLN A 9 6.86 -4.36 2.53
N MET A 10 6.52 -5.56 2.09
CA MET A 10 7.43 -6.44 1.35
C MET A 10 6.67 -7.09 0.20
N GLY A 11 7.36 -7.27 -0.92
CA GLY A 11 6.76 -7.87 -2.10
C GLY A 11 7.77 -8.13 -3.20
N TYR A 12 7.26 -8.59 -4.33
CA TYR A 12 8.05 -8.87 -5.51
C TYR A 12 7.59 -7.98 -6.65
N GLN A 13 8.54 -7.51 -7.45
CA GLN A 13 8.29 -6.67 -8.62
C GLN A 13 8.56 -7.49 -9.88
N PHE A 14 7.53 -7.62 -10.73
CA PHE A 14 7.62 -8.27 -12.02
C PHE A 14 7.44 -7.24 -13.13
N GLU A 15 8.39 -7.17 -14.05
CA GLU A 15 8.40 -6.18 -15.13
C GLU A 15 8.26 -6.87 -16.50
N LYS A 16 7.37 -6.35 -17.34
CA LYS A 16 7.26 -6.73 -18.75
C LYS A 16 7.34 -5.49 -19.64
N GLN A 17 8.49 -5.31 -20.26
CA GLN A 17 8.69 -4.29 -21.29
C GLN A 17 7.88 -4.60 -22.55
N TYR A 18 7.23 -3.57 -23.10
CA TYR A 18 6.51 -3.66 -24.39
C TYR A 18 6.97 -2.63 -25.42
N LEU A 19 7.70 -1.58 -25.01
CA LEU A 19 8.34 -0.63 -25.92
C LEU A 19 9.80 -0.43 -25.51
N ASN A 20 10.69 -0.48 -26.50
CA ASN A 20 12.09 -0.08 -26.36
C ASN A 20 12.48 0.75 -27.58
N GLU A 21 12.53 2.07 -27.43
CA GLU A 21 12.90 2.95 -28.55
C GLU A 21 13.92 3.99 -28.09
N GLY A 22 15.16 3.81 -28.56
CA GLY A 22 16.29 4.65 -28.20
C GLY A 22 16.53 4.67 -26.68
N ASN A 23 16.33 5.85 -26.08
CA ASN A 23 16.52 6.04 -24.64
C ASN A 23 15.25 5.80 -23.83
N VAL A 24 14.10 5.60 -24.46
CA VAL A 24 12.82 5.46 -23.76
C VAL A 24 12.36 4.01 -23.78
N GLN A 25 11.92 3.54 -22.62
CA GLN A 25 11.34 2.23 -22.42
C GLN A 25 9.95 2.39 -21.79
N ALA A 26 8.96 1.64 -22.29
CA ALA A 26 7.66 1.52 -21.62
C ALA A 26 7.41 0.08 -21.20
N LEU A 27 6.83 -0.09 -20.02
CA LEU A 27 6.71 -1.37 -19.34
C LEU A 27 5.43 -1.46 -18.52
N PHE A 28 4.94 -2.69 -18.37
CA PHE A 28 3.97 -3.04 -17.35
C PHE A 28 4.70 -3.62 -16.14
N GLU A 29 4.24 -3.24 -14.96
CA GLU A 29 4.78 -3.75 -13.70
C GLU A 29 3.67 -4.38 -12.87
N PHE A 30 3.94 -5.54 -12.29
CA PHE A 30 3.03 -6.25 -11.40
C PHE A 30 3.71 -6.41 -10.04
N ILE A 31 3.09 -5.86 -9.00
CA ILE A 31 3.66 -5.83 -7.65
C ILE A 31 2.68 -6.45 -6.64
N PRO A 32 2.72 -7.76 -6.41
CA PRO A 32 2.13 -8.37 -5.22
C PRO A 32 2.93 -7.99 -3.97
N MET A 33 2.26 -7.53 -2.92
CA MET A 33 2.88 -7.14 -1.65
C MET A 33 2.05 -7.59 -0.46
N ILE A 34 2.71 -7.70 0.69
CA ILE A 34 2.10 -7.85 2.01
C ILE A 34 2.56 -6.65 2.86
N THR A 35 1.62 -6.02 3.56
CA THR A 35 1.86 -4.83 4.41
C THR A 35 1.39 -5.06 5.83
N GLY A 36 2.06 -4.42 6.79
CA GLY A 36 1.61 -4.30 8.19
C GLY A 36 1.96 -5.46 9.10
N LEU A 37 2.84 -6.37 8.66
CA LEU A 37 3.31 -7.52 9.47
C LEU A 37 3.98 -7.06 10.78
N ASP A 38 4.63 -5.90 10.75
CA ASP A 38 5.24 -5.23 11.90
C ASP A 38 4.24 -4.79 12.97
N GLN A 39 2.97 -4.66 12.61
CA GLN A 39 1.87 -4.28 13.49
C GLN A 39 0.88 -5.43 13.72
N GLY A 40 1.26 -6.68 13.37
CA GLY A 40 0.38 -7.85 13.46
C GLY A 40 -0.76 -7.87 12.45
N LEU A 41 -0.68 -7.05 11.39
CA LEU A 41 -1.64 -7.02 10.29
C LEU A 41 -1.12 -7.84 9.11
N PHE A 42 -2.04 -8.50 8.40
CA PHE A 42 -1.76 -9.15 7.13
C PHE A 42 -2.62 -8.50 6.06
N VAL A 43 -2.07 -7.50 5.37
CA VAL A 43 -2.77 -6.76 4.31
C VAL A 43 -2.13 -7.10 2.96
N PRO A 44 -2.61 -8.14 2.26
CA PRO A 44 -2.13 -8.44 0.93
C PRO A 44 -2.67 -7.42 -0.08
N SER A 45 -1.85 -7.09 -1.06
CA SER A 45 -2.18 -6.14 -2.11
C SER A 45 -1.55 -6.53 -3.43
N LEU A 46 -2.17 -6.07 -4.52
CA LEU A 46 -1.66 -6.20 -5.87
C LEU A 46 -1.76 -4.83 -6.54
N THR A 47 -0.63 -4.33 -7.02
CA THR A 47 -0.57 -3.12 -7.82
C THR A 47 -0.11 -3.45 -9.22
N VAL A 48 -0.77 -2.88 -10.22
CA VAL A 48 -0.38 -3.01 -11.62
C VAL A 48 -0.06 -1.63 -12.15
N PHE A 49 1.15 -1.40 -12.64
CA PHE A 49 1.53 -0.12 -13.23
C PHE A 49 1.67 -0.23 -14.75
N ASN A 50 1.34 0.87 -15.42
CA ASN A 50 1.93 1.21 -16.70
C ASN A 50 2.95 2.32 -16.47
N GLY A 51 4.19 2.09 -16.90
CA GLY A 51 5.30 2.98 -16.61
C GLY A 51 6.16 3.28 -17.84
N ILE A 52 6.90 4.37 -17.72
CA ILE A 52 7.91 4.83 -18.67
C ILE A 52 9.24 5.04 -17.93
N ARG A 53 10.33 4.60 -18.55
CA ARG A 53 11.71 4.69 -18.05
C ARG A 53 12.59 5.34 -19.09
N ASP A 54 13.43 6.28 -18.68
CA ASP A 54 14.56 6.75 -19.48
C ASP A 54 15.80 5.93 -19.14
N ASN A 55 16.31 5.17 -20.10
CA ASN A 55 17.47 4.30 -19.96
C ASN A 55 18.79 5.06 -19.73
N LYS A 56 18.86 6.32 -20.19
CA LYS A 56 20.05 7.18 -20.08
C LYS A 56 20.14 7.80 -18.70
N THR A 57 19.07 8.43 -18.24
CA THR A 57 19.04 9.10 -16.94
C THR A 57 18.72 8.13 -15.80
N GLY A 58 17.95 7.07 -16.06
CA GLY A 58 17.46 6.15 -15.04
C GLY A 58 16.20 6.65 -14.31
N LEU A 59 15.58 7.73 -14.80
CA LEU A 59 14.32 8.25 -14.29
C LEU A 59 13.14 7.40 -14.76
N GLU A 60 12.17 7.22 -13.87
CA GLU A 60 11.00 6.36 -14.07
C GLU A 60 9.74 7.05 -13.56
N PHE A 61 8.63 6.88 -14.28
CA PHE A 61 7.30 7.32 -13.87
C PHE A 61 6.28 6.24 -14.16
N ALA A 62 5.33 6.02 -13.25
CA ALA A 62 4.33 4.99 -13.41
C ALA A 62 2.98 5.36 -12.77
N VAL A 63 1.90 4.90 -13.38
CA VAL A 63 0.54 5.05 -12.85
C VAL A 63 -0.22 3.74 -12.96
N GLY A 64 -1.01 3.43 -11.94
CA GLY A 64 -1.59 2.10 -11.84
C GLY A 64 -2.68 1.94 -10.80
N PRO A 65 -3.66 1.06 -11.01
CA PRO A 65 -4.56 0.63 -9.96
C PRO A 65 -3.83 -0.28 -8.94
N SER A 66 -4.21 -0.12 -7.68
CA SER A 66 -3.82 -0.99 -6.57
C SER A 66 -5.06 -1.53 -5.88
N ILE A 67 -5.15 -2.85 -5.74
CA ILE A 67 -6.20 -3.53 -5.00
C ILE A 67 -5.58 -4.10 -3.73
N ASN A 68 -6.22 -3.84 -2.59
CA ASN A 68 -5.78 -4.30 -1.29
C ASN A 68 -6.93 -5.08 -0.65
N ILE A 69 -6.61 -6.18 0.01
CA ILE A 69 -7.56 -6.93 0.83
C ILE A 69 -7.18 -6.62 2.27
N ALA A 70 -8.10 -6.01 3.00
CA ALA A 70 -7.92 -5.77 4.42
C ALA A 70 -9.09 -6.39 5.18
N ASN A 71 -8.79 -7.10 6.27
CA ASN A 71 -9.81 -7.44 7.25
C ASN A 71 -10.12 -6.13 7.99
N ALA A 72 -11.38 -5.69 7.92
CA ALA A 72 -11.82 -4.44 8.52
C ALA A 72 -13.15 -4.68 9.23
N LEU A 73 -13.27 -4.17 10.44
CA LEU A 73 -14.38 -4.38 11.35
C LEU A 73 -15.08 -3.06 11.64
N TYR A 74 -16.40 -3.10 11.78
CA TYR A 74 -17.18 -1.94 12.22
C TYR A 74 -16.89 -1.67 13.70
N LYS A 75 -16.11 -0.63 13.95
CA LYS A 75 -15.95 -0.17 15.33
C LYS A 75 -16.88 1.02 15.58
N TYR A 76 -17.52 0.97 16.73
CA TYR A 76 -18.31 2.07 17.26
C TYR A 76 -17.35 3.06 17.90
N GLN A 77 -17.42 4.31 17.47
CA GLN A 77 -16.70 5.37 18.14
C GLN A 77 -17.50 5.75 19.39
N TYR A 78 -16.89 5.60 20.56
CA TYR A 78 -17.44 6.07 21.81
C TYR A 78 -16.34 6.85 22.53
N GLU A 79 -16.65 8.11 22.86
CA GLU A 79 -15.66 9.08 23.33
C GLU A 79 -14.49 9.20 22.32
N ASP A 80 -13.26 8.84 22.72
CA ASP A 80 -12.04 8.93 21.89
C ASP A 80 -11.52 7.57 21.40
N ASP A 81 -12.21 6.47 21.75
CA ASP A 81 -11.78 5.11 21.44
C ASP A 81 -12.76 4.36 20.51
N TYR A 82 -12.25 3.30 19.88
CA TYR A 82 -12.99 2.48 18.92
C TYR A 82 -13.18 1.08 19.46
N TYR A 83 -14.44 0.72 19.68
CA TYR A 83 -14.82 -0.56 20.26
C TYR A 83 -15.52 -1.44 19.22
N THR A 84 -15.19 -2.73 19.20
CA THR A 84 -16.08 -3.71 18.57
C THR A 84 -17.39 -3.78 19.34
N TYR A 85 -18.46 -4.33 18.75
CA TYR A 85 -19.74 -4.51 19.45
C TYR A 85 -19.58 -5.24 20.80
N ALA A 86 -18.78 -6.30 20.82
CA ALA A 86 -18.52 -7.09 22.03
C ALA A 86 -17.76 -6.28 23.08
N GLU A 87 -16.69 -5.59 22.68
CA GLU A 87 -15.89 -4.73 23.58
C GLU A 87 -16.73 -3.59 24.16
N LEU A 88 -17.61 -2.97 23.35
CA LEU A 88 -18.48 -1.89 23.78
C LEU A 88 -19.51 -2.38 24.82
N LYS A 89 -20.17 -3.51 24.57
CA LYS A 89 -21.16 -4.06 25.52
C LYS A 89 -20.52 -4.62 26.79
N GLU A 90 -19.27 -5.06 26.73
CA GLU A 90 -18.52 -5.54 27.90
C GLU A 90 -18.03 -4.37 28.79
N GLN A 91 -17.47 -3.32 28.18
CA GLN A 91 -16.85 -2.22 28.92
C GLN A 91 -17.83 -1.08 29.22
N HIS A 92 -18.82 -0.87 28.34
CA HIS A 92 -19.81 0.19 28.41
C HIS A 92 -21.24 -0.37 28.18
N PRO A 93 -21.75 -1.25 29.06
CA PRO A 93 -23.02 -1.97 28.85
C PRO A 93 -24.24 -1.04 28.72
N SER A 94 -24.16 0.17 29.26
CA SER A 94 -25.22 1.19 29.21
C SER A 94 -25.26 2.00 27.91
N VAL A 95 -24.28 1.84 27.02
CA VAL A 95 -24.21 2.57 25.76
C VAL A 95 -24.94 1.77 24.67
N GLU A 96 -25.84 2.45 23.96
CA GLU A 96 -26.57 1.83 22.85
C GLU A 96 -25.79 2.04 21.54
N PRO A 97 -25.41 0.96 20.82
CA PRO A 97 -24.52 1.08 19.67
C PRO A 97 -25.16 1.76 18.45
N ASP A 98 -26.49 1.78 18.36
CA ASP A 98 -27.21 2.33 17.22
C ASP A 98 -27.14 3.87 17.13
N ASP A 99 -26.81 4.54 18.24
CA ASP A 99 -26.65 6.00 18.31
C ASP A 99 -25.21 6.46 18.04
N LEU A 100 -24.26 5.53 17.89
CA LEU A 100 -22.84 5.84 17.71
C LEU A 100 -22.41 5.82 16.24
N GLU A 101 -21.48 6.71 15.90
CA GLU A 101 -20.86 6.70 14.58
C GLU A 101 -20.03 5.41 14.37
N LYS A 102 -20.26 4.78 13.22
CA LYS A 102 -19.59 3.54 12.81
C LYS A 102 -18.46 3.89 11.86
N GLU A 103 -17.24 3.48 12.20
CA GLU A 103 -16.09 3.61 11.30
C GLU A 103 -15.46 2.25 11.01
N TYR A 104 -15.02 2.06 9.77
CA TYR A 104 -14.25 0.89 9.40
C TYR A 104 -12.81 1.04 9.88
N LYS A 105 -12.43 0.23 10.86
CA LYS A 105 -11.03 0.11 11.28
C LYS A 105 -10.49 -1.26 10.86
N ALA A 106 -9.25 -1.29 10.37
CA ALA A 106 -8.56 -2.55 10.10
C ALA A 106 -8.51 -3.42 11.36
N ASP A 107 -9.00 -4.66 11.27
CA ASP A 107 -9.07 -5.65 12.36
C ASP A 107 -8.93 -7.04 11.74
N SER A 108 -7.97 -7.84 12.22
CA SER A 108 -7.60 -9.13 11.63
C SER A 108 -8.66 -10.22 11.77
N ARG A 109 -9.70 -10.02 12.60
CA ARG A 109 -10.66 -11.05 13.05
C ARG A 109 -11.93 -11.18 12.20
N GLU A 110 -12.13 -10.33 11.18
CA GLU A 110 -13.39 -10.26 10.42
C GLU A 110 -13.24 -10.40 8.89
N ASN A 111 -14.37 -10.29 8.18
CA ASN A 111 -14.49 -10.55 6.74
C ASN A 111 -13.55 -9.70 5.88
N PRO A 112 -12.91 -10.29 4.85
CA PRO A 112 -12.03 -9.57 3.95
C PRO A 112 -12.81 -8.55 3.10
N ARG A 113 -12.35 -7.29 3.09
CA ARG A 113 -12.88 -6.24 2.21
C ARG A 113 -11.88 -5.88 1.12
N PHE A 114 -12.39 -5.69 -0.09
CA PHE A 114 -11.62 -5.19 -1.23
C PHE A 114 -11.61 -3.66 -1.24
N LYS A 115 -10.43 -3.07 -1.38
CA LYS A 115 -10.26 -1.62 -1.60
C LYS A 115 -9.38 -1.38 -2.81
N SER A 116 -9.87 -0.60 -3.76
CA SER A 116 -9.10 -0.13 -4.92
C SER A 116 -8.63 1.31 -4.72
N ASN A 117 -7.44 1.64 -5.21
CA ASN A 117 -6.89 3.00 -5.25
C ASN A 117 -6.09 3.19 -6.54
N ILE A 118 -5.86 4.44 -6.95
CA ILE A 118 -4.85 4.76 -7.95
C ILE A 118 -3.54 5.08 -7.24
N VAL A 119 -2.42 4.62 -7.81
CA VAL A 119 -1.07 4.88 -7.33
C VAL A 119 -0.32 5.63 -8.41
N LEU A 120 0.38 6.69 -8.00
CA LEU A 120 1.33 7.42 -8.82
C LEU A 120 2.71 7.17 -8.25
N ALA A 121 3.66 6.77 -9.10
CA ALA A 121 5.02 6.45 -8.70
C ALA A 121 6.04 7.19 -9.56
N ALA A 122 7.16 7.56 -8.94
CA ALA A 122 8.35 8.06 -9.60
C ALA A 122 9.57 7.35 -9.02
N GLY A 123 10.55 7.08 -9.86
CA GLY A 123 11.70 6.26 -9.51
C GLY A 123 13.00 6.76 -10.11
N TYR A 124 14.09 6.36 -9.47
CA TYR A 124 15.44 6.54 -9.98
C TYR A 124 16.30 5.31 -9.70
N SER A 125 16.97 4.82 -10.72
CA SER A 125 17.87 3.67 -10.62
C SER A 125 19.34 4.08 -10.50
N PHE A 126 19.94 3.90 -9.32
CA PHE A 126 21.38 4.13 -9.12
C PHE A 126 22.18 2.94 -9.63
N LYS A 127 23.12 3.20 -10.56
CA LYS A 127 24.02 2.19 -11.13
C LYS A 127 25.42 2.35 -10.54
N SER A 128 25.95 1.30 -9.91
CA SER A 128 27.33 1.23 -9.41
C SER A 128 27.99 -0.08 -9.84
N GLY A 129 28.78 -0.02 -10.92
CA GLY A 129 29.38 -1.21 -11.52
C GLY A 129 28.33 -2.23 -11.98
N LYS A 130 28.33 -3.41 -11.35
CA LYS A 130 27.37 -4.49 -11.63
C LYS A 130 26.08 -4.40 -10.82
N LEU A 131 26.01 -3.48 -9.86
CA LEU A 131 24.87 -3.31 -8.96
C LEU A 131 23.93 -2.22 -9.48
N ASN A 132 22.64 -2.53 -9.50
CA ASN A 132 21.56 -1.58 -9.76
C ASN A 132 20.67 -1.47 -8.52
N ILE A 133 20.49 -0.26 -7.98
CA ILE A 133 19.67 0.03 -6.80
C ILE A 133 18.54 0.97 -7.24
N PRO A 134 17.37 0.43 -7.62
CA PRO A 134 16.18 1.26 -7.83
C PRO A 134 15.69 1.82 -6.50
N VAL A 135 15.37 3.11 -6.49
CA VAL A 135 14.68 3.80 -5.40
C VAL A 135 13.42 4.44 -5.98
N ASN A 136 12.27 4.13 -5.41
CA ASN A 136 10.98 4.62 -5.87
C ASN A 136 10.26 5.35 -4.73
N VAL A 137 9.51 6.37 -5.11
CA VAL A 137 8.55 7.05 -4.25
C VAL A 137 7.17 6.93 -4.89
N TYR A 138 6.14 6.79 -4.08
CA TYR A 138 4.78 6.72 -4.57
C TYR A 138 3.80 7.45 -3.67
N VAL A 139 2.69 7.88 -4.27
CA VAL A 139 1.57 8.51 -3.59
C VAL A 139 0.27 7.80 -3.97
N VAL A 140 -0.58 7.61 -2.97
CA VAL A 140 -1.89 6.98 -3.10
C VAL A 140 -2.94 7.96 -2.59
N PRO A 141 -3.54 8.78 -3.46
CA PRO A 141 -4.63 9.67 -3.08
C PRO A 141 -5.90 8.86 -2.78
N ALA A 142 -6.60 9.23 -1.71
CA ALA A 142 -7.96 8.82 -1.41
C ALA A 142 -8.73 10.02 -0.83
N LYS A 143 -10.07 9.97 -0.91
CA LYS A 143 -10.98 11.08 -0.56
C LYS A 143 -10.63 11.76 0.76
N ASP A 144 -10.33 10.95 1.78
CA ASP A 144 -10.11 11.43 3.16
C ASP A 144 -8.70 11.06 3.68
N ASN A 145 -7.82 10.50 2.83
CA ASN A 145 -6.50 10.02 3.27
C ASN A 145 -5.49 10.04 2.11
N LEU A 146 -4.34 10.69 2.33
CA LEU A 146 -3.22 10.70 1.39
C LEU A 146 -2.08 9.87 1.97
N ARG A 147 -1.69 8.81 1.24
CA ARG A 147 -0.58 7.94 1.65
C ARG A 147 0.63 8.17 0.77
N PHE A 148 1.81 8.19 1.40
CA PHE A 148 3.09 8.21 0.73
C PHE A 148 3.86 6.95 1.07
N GLY A 149 4.74 6.51 0.18
CA GLY A 149 5.69 5.47 0.51
C GLY A 149 6.95 5.57 -0.32
N VAL A 150 7.98 4.92 0.21
CA VAL A 150 9.30 4.82 -0.41
C VAL A 150 9.62 3.33 -0.49
N SER A 151 10.18 2.90 -1.60
CA SER A 151 10.73 1.56 -1.76
C SER A 151 12.11 1.62 -2.38
N PHE A 152 12.92 0.62 -2.07
CA PHE A 152 14.19 0.41 -2.72
C PHE A 152 14.42 -1.08 -2.92
N GLY A 153 15.27 -1.43 -3.87
CA GLY A 153 15.66 -2.80 -4.13
C GLY A 153 17.09 -2.89 -4.61
N PHE A 154 17.52 -4.08 -4.99
CA PHE A 154 18.81 -4.27 -5.63
C PHE A 154 18.73 -5.39 -6.67
N ASN A 155 19.46 -5.23 -7.76
CA ASN A 155 19.66 -6.25 -8.77
C ASN A 155 21.13 -6.25 -9.22
N THR A 156 21.67 -7.44 -9.49
CA THR A 156 23.03 -7.61 -10.01
C THR A 156 22.98 -8.10 -11.44
N ARG A 157 23.62 -7.40 -12.37
CA ARG A 157 23.87 -7.96 -13.71
C ARG A 157 25.09 -8.90 -13.61
N ARG A 158 24.93 -10.17 -14.01
CA ARG A 158 26.06 -11.12 -14.11
C ARG A 158 27.09 -10.61 -15.10
#